data_AF-A0A7C1JUZ7-F1
#
_entry.id   AF-A0A7C1JUZ7-F1
#
_cell.length_a   1.000
_cell.length_b   1.000
_cell.length_c   1.000
_cell.angle_alpha   90.00
_cell.angle_beta   90.00
_cell.angle_gamma   90.00
#
_symmetry.space_group_name_H-M   'P 1'
#
loop_
_entity.id
_entity.type
_entity.pdbx_description
1 polymer ?
#
loop_
_entity_poly.entity_id
_entity_poly.type
_entity_poly.pdbx_seq_one_letter_code
_entity_poly.pdbx_strand_id
1 'polypeptide(L)'
;MRHSAWLVDLFRSRIVQRPTQFGKDGGKARLSLESLEPRCLLGGGPLVISELMAINDSFLPSNPTPGFSAHYDWIEIFNPTTEPINLKGWYLTDNESNLTKWRFPAGAQDPDIWLQPGRYFVVFASSSSQPVVGTEYHTNFSLAGGGEYLALVMPDATGPNDRSAISHEYYPRFPPQVADISYGLTSATVVQSTILNEESQIRLLVPADGSLGQSWTAVDFNDSQWLVGLNGVGFDANNPAGPYASLINTDVQSQMHGVSNSVYLRTEIVLTAPRAITWMGLYVHYDDGLVLYLNGQKVTQRNAPETAGYNSSATATRDGTVAEYIDLSASRHLLREGKNVLAFHGLNHAGDGGDFLLMPRLAVRSVTPGSERYFVTPTPGAVNVGGALGVVSAPQVSVARGFFSQPFYVSLSTDTSGAQIRYTLDGSKPTATTGFVYSGQPIYVGTTTTLRAAAF
;
A
#
# COMPACT_ATOMS: atom_id res chain seq x y z
N MET A 1 21.07 -6.81 -38.32
CA MET A 1 19.63 -6.48 -38.42
C MET A 1 18.88 -7.68 -37.83
N ARG A 2 18.46 -7.59 -36.55
CA ARG A 2 17.08 -7.24 -36.10
C ARG A 2 16.08 -8.34 -36.54
N HIS A 3 15.36 -9.11 -35.73
CA HIS A 3 14.63 -8.93 -34.45
C HIS A 3 14.42 -10.33 -33.80
N SER A 4 14.62 -10.51 -32.49
CA SER A 4 13.60 -10.56 -31.41
C SER A 4 12.63 -11.77 -31.46
N ALA A 5 12.90 -12.78 -30.63
CA ALA A 5 11.90 -13.76 -30.18
C ALA A 5 12.16 -14.08 -28.69
N TRP A 6 11.35 -13.49 -27.81
CA TRP A 6 11.23 -13.83 -26.40
C TRP A 6 9.74 -13.75 -26.04
N LEU A 7 9.15 -14.89 -25.67
CA LEU A 7 8.01 -14.96 -24.76
C LEU A 7 7.88 -16.43 -24.32
N VAL A 8 8.40 -16.70 -23.12
CA VAL A 8 8.30 -17.99 -22.42
C VAL A 8 7.33 -17.81 -21.26
N ASP A 9 6.34 -18.71 -21.24
CA ASP A 9 5.48 -19.18 -20.14
C ASP A 9 5.51 -18.45 -18.78
N LEU A 10 4.35 -17.88 -18.42
CA LEU A 10 4.00 -17.54 -17.04
C LEU A 10 3.04 -18.59 -16.45
N PHE A 11 3.24 -18.88 -15.16
CA PHE A 11 2.43 -19.69 -14.24
C PHE A 11 2.59 -21.23 -14.26
N ARG A 12 3.63 -21.70 -13.57
CA ARG A 12 3.54 -22.90 -12.72
C ARG A 12 4.21 -22.63 -11.37
N SER A 13 3.45 -22.78 -10.29
CA SER A 13 3.98 -22.84 -8.92
C SER A 13 4.96 -24.01 -8.81
N ARG A 14 6.26 -23.72 -8.76
CA ARG A 14 7.26 -24.72 -8.39
C ARG A 14 7.39 -24.77 -6.88
N ILE A 15 6.89 -25.86 -6.30
CA ILE A 15 7.40 -26.40 -5.04
C ILE A 15 8.88 -26.68 -5.27
N VAL A 16 9.76 -26.01 -4.54
CA VAL A 16 11.20 -26.31 -4.55
C VAL A 16 11.42 -27.56 -3.69
N GLN A 17 11.31 -28.75 -4.29
CA GLN A 17 11.98 -29.93 -3.76
C GLN A 17 13.45 -29.86 -4.18
N ARG A 18 14.35 -29.61 -3.22
CA ARG A 18 15.77 -29.93 -3.43
C ARG A 18 15.93 -31.45 -3.35
N PRO A 19 16.67 -32.10 -4.27
CA PRO A 19 17.03 -33.50 -4.11
C PRO A 19 18.18 -33.59 -3.11
N THR A 20 17.88 -33.94 -1.86
CA THR A 20 18.90 -34.45 -0.94
C THR A 20 19.15 -35.92 -1.27
N GLN A 21 20.38 -36.25 -1.65
CA GLN A 21 20.89 -37.62 -1.65
C GLN A 21 20.61 -38.25 -0.28
N PHE A 22 19.83 -39.33 -0.26
CA PHE A 22 19.62 -40.12 0.95
C PHE A 22 20.84 -40.99 1.22
N GLY A 23 21.67 -40.54 2.17
CA GLY A 23 22.37 -41.45 3.07
C GLY A 23 21.35 -42.08 4.02
N LYS A 24 21.44 -43.40 4.20
CA LYS A 24 20.68 -44.13 5.21
C LYS A 24 21.11 -43.64 6.59
N ASP A 25 20.22 -42.96 7.31
CA ASP A 25 20.00 -43.16 8.75
C ASP A 25 18.81 -42.32 9.22
N GLY A 26 18.00 -42.91 10.10
CA GLY A 26 16.72 -42.39 10.56
C GLY A 26 16.86 -41.14 11.42
N GLY A 27 16.47 -39.99 10.86
CA GLY A 27 16.28 -38.74 11.59
C GLY A 27 14.91 -38.14 11.24
N LYS A 28 14.09 -37.88 12.27
CA LYS A 28 12.77 -37.24 12.12
C LYS A 28 12.90 -35.93 11.35
N ALA A 29 12.24 -35.81 10.19
CA ALA A 29 12.17 -34.57 9.44
C ALA A 29 11.47 -33.49 10.28
N ARG A 30 12.19 -32.43 10.67
CA ARG A 30 11.60 -31.22 11.21
C ARG A 30 11.04 -30.41 10.04
N LEU A 31 9.72 -30.28 9.98
CA LEU A 31 9.05 -29.25 9.20
C LEU A 31 9.35 -27.90 9.86
N SER A 32 10.20 -27.08 9.25
CA SER A 32 10.27 -25.66 9.57
C SER A 32 9.12 -24.95 8.86
N LEU A 33 8.14 -24.47 9.63
CA LEU A 33 7.17 -23.51 9.15
C LEU A 33 7.88 -22.15 9.14
N GLU A 34 8.39 -21.71 7.98
CA GLU A 34 8.75 -20.30 7.83
C GLU A 34 7.43 -19.52 7.83
N SER A 35 7.27 -18.64 8.83
CA SER A 35 6.23 -17.63 8.79
C SER A 35 6.42 -16.83 7.51
N LEU A 36 5.42 -16.82 6.63
CA LEU A 36 5.38 -15.84 5.56
C LEU A 36 5.38 -14.48 6.27
N GLU A 37 6.48 -13.73 6.13
CA GLU A 37 6.52 -12.28 6.34
C GLU A 37 5.18 -11.69 5.89
N PRO A 38 4.50 -10.86 6.69
CA PRO A 38 3.24 -10.26 6.27
C PRO A 38 3.51 -9.42 5.03
N ARG A 39 3.24 -9.99 3.86
CA ARG A 39 3.29 -9.28 2.58
C ARG A 39 2.15 -8.29 2.58
N CYS A 40 2.41 -7.09 3.05
CA CYS A 40 1.53 -5.95 2.81
C CYS A 40 1.80 -5.46 1.37
N LEU A 41 0.94 -5.91 0.45
CA LEU A 41 0.70 -5.33 -0.88
C LEU A 41 -0.73 -4.74 -0.79
N LEU A 42 -1.10 -3.60 -1.38
CA LEU A 42 -0.71 -3.02 -2.65
C LEU A 42 -1.11 -1.53 -2.59
N GLY A 43 -0.17 -0.60 -2.51
CA GLY A 43 -0.40 0.85 -2.54
C GLY A 43 0.95 1.55 -2.56
N GLY A 44 1.26 2.30 -3.60
CA GLY A 44 2.60 2.87 -3.80
C GLY A 44 2.79 4.24 -3.13
N GLY A 45 1.75 4.84 -2.56
CA GLY A 45 1.81 6.20 -2.04
C GLY A 45 0.60 6.59 -1.17
N PRO A 46 0.51 7.87 -0.77
CA PRO A 46 -0.47 8.33 0.22
C PRO A 46 -1.89 8.57 -0.35
N LEU A 47 -2.05 8.63 -1.67
CA LEU A 47 -3.34 8.82 -2.34
C LEU A 47 -3.69 7.59 -3.19
N VAL A 48 -4.99 7.34 -3.35
CA VAL A 48 -5.49 6.22 -4.15
C VAL A 48 -6.47 6.69 -5.22
N ILE A 49 -6.61 5.93 -6.29
CA ILE A 49 -7.72 6.08 -7.24
C ILE A 49 -8.88 5.26 -6.69
N SER A 50 -9.86 5.91 -6.08
CA SER A 50 -10.96 5.23 -5.39
C SER A 50 -12.02 4.68 -6.34
N GLU A 51 -12.28 5.37 -7.45
CA GLU A 51 -13.37 5.01 -8.36
C GLU A 51 -13.09 5.56 -9.76
N LEU A 52 -13.56 4.89 -10.80
CA LEU A 52 -13.51 5.33 -12.19
C LEU A 52 -14.78 4.91 -12.94
N MET A 53 -15.09 5.63 -14.02
CA MET A 53 -16.11 5.24 -14.98
C MET A 53 -15.60 5.55 -16.39
N ALA A 54 -15.43 4.51 -17.22
CA ALA A 54 -14.95 4.64 -18.60
C ALA A 54 -16.05 4.53 -19.67
N ILE A 55 -17.29 4.31 -19.24
CA ILE A 55 -18.48 4.30 -20.11
C ILE A 55 -19.59 5.02 -19.35
N ASN A 56 -19.69 6.33 -19.54
CA ASN A 56 -20.72 7.17 -18.93
C ASN A 56 -21.74 7.58 -20.00
N ASP A 57 -22.87 6.86 -20.07
CA ASP A 57 -23.90 7.13 -21.09
C ASP A 57 -25.00 8.03 -20.52
N SER A 58 -25.31 7.90 -19.24
CA SER A 58 -26.46 8.55 -18.62
C SER A 58 -26.23 9.05 -17.18
N PHE A 59 -25.13 8.66 -16.54
CA PHE A 59 -24.87 9.06 -15.17
C PHE A 59 -24.42 10.54 -15.07
N LEU A 60 -25.18 11.32 -14.30
CA LEU A 60 -24.78 12.62 -13.75
C LEU A 60 -25.13 12.63 -12.26
N PRO A 61 -24.20 12.99 -11.37
CA PRO A 61 -24.49 13.04 -9.95
C PRO A 61 -25.53 14.13 -9.64
N SER A 62 -26.55 13.77 -8.84
CA SER A 62 -27.66 14.67 -8.48
C SER A 62 -27.26 15.80 -7.52
N ASN A 63 -26.14 15.64 -6.82
CA ASN A 63 -25.53 16.66 -5.97
C ASN A 63 -24.07 16.82 -6.40
N PRO A 64 -23.77 17.74 -7.34
CA PRO A 64 -22.48 17.77 -7.98
C PRO A 64 -21.40 18.21 -6.97
N THR A 65 -20.30 17.48 -6.93
CA THR A 65 -19.00 18.16 -6.80
C THR A 65 -19.02 19.31 -7.82
N PRO A 66 -18.76 20.58 -7.46
CA PRO A 66 -18.89 21.69 -8.40
C PRO A 66 -18.21 21.40 -9.74
N GLY A 67 -19.00 21.32 -10.81
CA GLY A 67 -18.51 20.94 -12.14
C GLY A 67 -18.68 19.45 -12.49
N PHE A 68 -19.93 18.99 -12.61
CA PHE A 68 -20.26 17.84 -13.46
C PHE A 68 -21.12 18.37 -14.61
N SER A 69 -20.46 18.83 -15.68
CA SER A 69 -21.13 19.50 -16.80
C SER A 69 -21.59 18.57 -17.93
N ALA A 70 -21.06 17.35 -18.00
CA ALA A 70 -21.37 16.38 -19.06
C ALA A 70 -21.07 14.93 -18.66
N HIS A 71 -21.47 13.99 -19.53
CA HIS A 71 -21.24 12.55 -19.39
C HIS A 71 -19.82 12.13 -19.81
N TYR A 72 -18.79 12.81 -19.31
CA TYR A 72 -17.42 12.37 -19.55
C TYR A 72 -17.10 11.11 -18.73
N ASP A 73 -16.11 10.36 -19.19
CA ASP A 73 -15.39 9.43 -18.33
C ASP A 73 -14.77 10.21 -17.17
N TRP A 74 -14.61 9.57 -16.03
CA TRP A 74 -14.04 10.22 -14.87
C TRP A 74 -13.23 9.28 -14.00
N ILE A 75 -12.30 9.88 -13.26
CA ILE A 75 -11.37 9.26 -12.34
C ILE A 75 -11.52 9.99 -11.01
N GLU A 76 -11.68 9.24 -9.93
CA GLU A 76 -11.75 9.77 -8.58
C GLU A 76 -10.51 9.42 -7.77
N ILE A 77 -9.94 10.43 -7.13
CA ILE A 77 -8.80 10.33 -6.23
C ILE A 77 -9.30 10.52 -4.79
N PHE A 78 -8.85 9.66 -3.88
CA PHE A 78 -9.18 9.73 -2.46
C PHE A 78 -7.93 9.97 -1.60
N ASN A 79 -8.06 10.83 -0.60
CA ASN A 79 -7.08 11.01 0.47
C ASN A 79 -7.50 10.26 1.74
N PRO A 80 -7.02 9.02 1.97
CA PRO A 80 -7.27 8.26 3.20
C PRO A 80 -6.47 8.75 4.40
N THR A 81 -5.50 9.65 4.20
CA THR A 81 -4.58 10.07 5.25
C THR A 81 -5.22 11.06 6.23
N THR A 82 -4.51 11.39 7.31
CA THR A 82 -4.93 12.40 8.29
C THR A 82 -4.46 13.81 7.96
N GLU A 83 -3.67 13.98 6.89
CA GLU A 83 -3.07 15.26 6.50
C GLU A 83 -3.57 15.72 5.13
N PRO A 84 -3.73 17.03 4.90
CA PRO A 84 -4.05 17.55 3.58
C PRO A 84 -2.89 17.32 2.62
N ILE A 85 -3.20 16.96 1.37
CA ILE A 85 -2.21 16.73 0.31
C ILE A 85 -2.49 17.68 -0.84
N ASN A 86 -1.46 18.42 -1.28
CA ASN A 86 -1.56 19.28 -2.45
C ASN A 86 -1.37 18.45 -3.73
N LEU A 87 -2.36 18.48 -4.63
CA LEU A 87 -2.33 17.77 -5.92
C LEU A 87 -1.51 18.50 -6.99
N LYS A 88 -0.99 19.69 -6.70
CA LYS A 88 -0.15 20.45 -7.63
C LYS A 88 1.00 19.59 -8.17
N GLY A 89 1.04 19.45 -9.49
CA GLY A 89 2.11 18.74 -10.19
C GLY A 89 2.08 17.22 -10.12
N TRP A 90 1.08 16.61 -9.46
CA TRP A 90 0.82 15.16 -9.57
C TRP A 90 0.45 14.79 -11.00
N TYR A 91 0.56 13.50 -11.34
CA TYR A 91 0.22 13.01 -12.67
C TYR A 91 -0.88 11.96 -12.65
N LEU A 92 -1.67 11.94 -13.72
CA LEU A 92 -2.53 10.82 -14.10
C LEU A 92 -2.05 10.29 -15.45
N THR A 93 -2.13 8.98 -15.62
CA THR A 93 -1.79 8.33 -16.90
C THR A 93 -2.62 7.08 -17.13
N ASP A 94 -2.97 6.86 -18.39
CA ASP A 94 -3.52 5.62 -18.96
C ASP A 94 -2.43 4.78 -19.68
N ASN A 95 -1.17 5.21 -19.62
CA ASN A 95 -0.07 4.66 -20.39
C ASN A 95 1.10 4.28 -19.48
N GLU A 96 1.31 2.98 -19.31
CA GLU A 96 2.38 2.42 -18.47
C GLU A 96 3.79 2.85 -18.91
N SER A 97 3.97 3.15 -20.21
CA SER A 97 5.25 3.62 -20.75
C SER A 97 5.42 5.14 -20.67
N ASN A 98 4.45 5.86 -20.09
CA ASN A 98 4.54 7.29 -19.83
C ASN A 98 3.75 7.67 -18.57
N LEU A 99 4.37 7.50 -17.42
CA LEU A 99 3.83 7.82 -16.09
C LEU A 99 3.59 9.33 -15.86
N THR A 100 4.13 10.19 -16.72
CA THR A 100 4.00 11.65 -16.62
C THR A 100 3.10 12.23 -17.72
N LYS A 101 2.13 11.44 -18.24
CA LYS A 101 1.31 11.80 -19.42
C LYS A 101 0.46 13.06 -19.23
N TRP A 102 -0.32 13.12 -18.15
CA TRP A 102 -1.09 14.32 -17.79
C TRP A 102 -0.67 14.78 -16.41
N ARG A 103 -0.47 16.09 -16.25
CA ARG A 103 -0.03 16.69 -14.99
C ARG A 103 -1.09 17.69 -14.51
N PHE A 104 -1.41 17.63 -13.23
CA PHE A 104 -2.15 18.71 -12.58
C PHE A 104 -1.43 20.05 -12.79
N PRO A 105 -2.17 21.17 -13.01
CA PRO A 105 -1.60 22.51 -13.09
C PRO A 105 -0.61 22.77 -11.96
N ALA A 106 0.55 23.32 -12.31
CA ALA A 106 1.69 23.43 -11.43
C ALA A 106 2.59 24.64 -11.70
N GLY A 107 2.14 25.56 -12.56
CA GLY A 107 2.80 26.84 -12.81
C GLY A 107 2.86 27.67 -11.52
N ALA A 108 3.79 28.64 -11.49
CA ALA A 108 3.95 29.51 -10.33
C ALA A 108 2.67 30.32 -10.02
N GLN A 109 1.84 30.56 -11.04
CA GLN A 109 0.58 31.29 -10.96
C GLN A 109 -0.63 30.40 -10.65
N ASP A 110 -0.49 29.08 -10.76
CA ASP A 110 -1.58 28.16 -10.49
C ASP A 110 -1.82 28.05 -8.98
N PRO A 111 -3.08 28.12 -8.50
CA PRO A 111 -3.39 27.98 -7.09
C PRO A 111 -3.05 26.57 -6.59
N ASP A 112 -2.87 26.44 -5.28
CA ASP A 112 -2.76 25.12 -4.67
C ASP A 112 -4.06 24.33 -4.77
N ILE A 113 -3.94 23.02 -4.89
CA ILE A 113 -5.06 22.09 -5.05
C ILE A 113 -5.07 21.16 -3.83
N TRP A 114 -5.54 21.67 -2.70
CA TRP A 114 -5.52 20.95 -1.43
C TRP A 114 -6.65 19.93 -1.31
N LEU A 115 -6.30 18.64 -1.38
CA LEU A 115 -7.20 17.54 -1.05
C LEU A 115 -7.15 17.25 0.44
N GLN A 116 -8.20 17.67 1.15
CA GLN A 116 -8.32 17.52 2.60
C GLN A 116 -8.42 16.04 3.03
N PRO A 117 -8.06 15.70 4.28
CA PRO A 117 -8.24 14.36 4.84
C PRO A 117 -9.65 13.81 4.65
N GLY A 118 -9.78 12.57 4.20
CA GLY A 118 -11.06 11.90 3.99
C GLY A 118 -11.90 12.48 2.85
N ARG A 119 -11.33 13.33 1.99
CA ARG A 119 -12.03 13.92 0.84
C ARG A 119 -11.61 13.25 -0.47
N TYR A 120 -12.48 13.44 -1.45
CA TYR A 120 -12.39 12.90 -2.80
C TYR A 120 -12.22 14.04 -3.81
N PHE A 121 -11.59 13.75 -4.93
CA PHE A 121 -11.34 14.69 -6.01
C PHE A 121 -11.61 14.01 -7.35
N VAL A 122 -12.49 14.58 -8.16
CA VAL A 122 -12.85 14.02 -9.47
C VAL A 122 -12.09 14.76 -10.58
N VAL A 123 -11.57 13.99 -11.54
CA VAL A 123 -10.95 14.46 -12.78
C VAL A 123 -11.65 13.79 -13.96
N PHE A 124 -12.04 14.56 -14.97
CA PHE A 124 -12.66 14.03 -16.18
C PHE A 124 -11.62 13.54 -17.18
N ALA A 125 -11.77 12.31 -17.66
CA ALA A 125 -10.97 11.75 -18.73
C ALA A 125 -11.63 12.03 -20.08
N SER A 126 -11.37 13.22 -20.62
CA SER A 126 -12.16 13.79 -21.73
C SER A 126 -11.35 14.09 -23.00
N SER A 127 -10.08 13.71 -23.04
CA SER A 127 -9.16 14.03 -24.14
C SER A 127 -9.05 15.55 -24.42
N SER A 128 -9.22 16.38 -23.40
CA SER A 128 -9.15 17.84 -23.51
C SER A 128 -7.71 18.33 -23.63
N SER A 129 -7.47 19.32 -24.48
CA SER A 129 -6.19 20.06 -24.49
C SER A 129 -6.10 21.11 -23.38
N GLN A 130 -7.22 21.43 -22.72
CA GLN A 130 -7.29 22.36 -21.60
C GLN A 130 -7.40 21.57 -20.29
N PRO A 131 -6.40 21.66 -19.40
CA PRO A 131 -6.38 20.87 -18.17
C PRO A 131 -7.46 21.30 -17.16
N VAL A 132 -7.98 22.53 -17.31
CA VAL A 132 -9.07 23.07 -16.51
C VAL A 132 -10.11 23.70 -17.43
N VAL A 133 -11.37 23.32 -17.29
CA VAL A 133 -12.51 23.88 -18.03
C VAL A 133 -13.56 24.31 -17.01
N GLY A 134 -13.82 25.61 -16.90
CA GLY A 134 -14.64 26.13 -15.80
C GLY A 134 -14.00 25.83 -14.44
N THR A 135 -14.63 24.99 -13.63
CA THR A 135 -14.11 24.50 -12.33
C THR A 135 -13.64 23.04 -12.38
N GLU A 136 -13.65 22.44 -13.56
CA GLU A 136 -13.46 21.00 -13.79
C GLU A 136 -12.04 20.74 -14.25
N TYR A 137 -11.44 19.64 -13.77
CA TYR A 137 -10.13 19.19 -14.25
C TYR A 137 -10.32 18.13 -15.32
N HIS A 138 -9.63 18.30 -16.45
CA HIS A 138 -9.76 17.43 -17.61
C HIS A 138 -8.39 16.89 -18.03
N THR A 139 -8.30 15.57 -18.17
CA THR A 139 -7.09 14.94 -18.72
C THR A 139 -7.03 15.10 -20.24
N ASN A 140 -5.83 14.96 -20.80
CA ASN A 140 -5.58 14.93 -22.24
C ASN A 140 -5.77 13.53 -22.84
N PHE A 141 -6.49 12.66 -22.14
CA PHE A 141 -6.86 11.32 -22.59
C PHE A 141 -8.29 10.99 -22.13
N SER A 142 -8.86 9.92 -22.66
CA SER A 142 -10.14 9.34 -22.23
C SER A 142 -9.92 7.89 -21.83
N LEU A 143 -10.88 7.28 -21.14
CA LEU A 143 -10.72 5.92 -20.69
C LEU A 143 -11.23 4.90 -21.72
N ALA A 144 -10.55 3.75 -21.84
CA ALA A 144 -10.99 2.66 -22.70
C ALA A 144 -11.98 1.74 -21.97
N GLY A 145 -13.23 1.70 -22.43
CA GLY A 145 -14.26 0.79 -21.89
C GLY A 145 -13.91 -0.70 -21.97
N GLY A 146 -12.95 -1.11 -22.80
CA GLY A 146 -12.42 -2.49 -22.84
C GLY A 146 -11.46 -2.85 -21.69
N GLY A 147 -11.13 -1.89 -20.83
CA GLY A 147 -10.12 -2.03 -19.77
C GLY A 147 -8.72 -1.65 -20.25
N GLU A 148 -8.02 -0.83 -19.46
CA GLU A 148 -6.66 -0.34 -19.76
C GLU A 148 -5.89 -0.01 -18.47
N TYR A 149 -4.62 0.36 -18.63
CA TYR A 149 -3.79 0.82 -17.53
C TYR A 149 -4.31 2.15 -16.99
N LEU A 150 -4.22 2.37 -15.68
CA LEU A 150 -4.49 3.67 -15.06
C LEU A 150 -3.64 3.82 -13.81
N ALA A 151 -2.95 4.95 -13.67
CA ALA A 151 -2.16 5.25 -12.48
C ALA A 151 -2.21 6.72 -12.05
N LEU A 152 -2.06 6.90 -10.73
CA LEU A 152 -1.84 8.16 -10.05
C LEU A 152 -0.38 8.20 -9.57
N VAL A 153 0.35 9.23 -9.98
CA VAL A 153 1.80 9.32 -9.79
C VAL A 153 2.14 10.63 -9.06
N MET A 154 3.03 10.51 -8.08
CA MET A 154 3.50 11.60 -7.24
C MET A 154 4.30 12.64 -8.05
N PRO A 155 4.32 13.92 -7.60
CA PRO A 155 4.92 15.02 -8.35
C PRO A 155 6.45 14.94 -8.44
N ASP A 156 7.08 14.10 -7.61
CA ASP A 156 8.53 13.91 -7.57
C ASP A 156 9.05 12.82 -8.51
N ALA A 157 8.19 12.29 -9.38
CA ALA A 157 8.61 11.42 -10.48
C ALA A 157 9.77 12.04 -11.27
N THR A 158 10.87 11.31 -11.38
CA THR A 158 12.09 11.76 -12.07
C THR A 158 12.01 11.63 -13.59
N GLY A 159 10.96 10.99 -14.11
CA GLY A 159 10.70 10.85 -15.53
C GLY A 159 9.53 9.91 -15.85
N PRO A 160 9.24 9.70 -17.14
CA PRO A 160 8.06 8.95 -17.60
C PRO A 160 8.07 7.45 -17.27
N ASN A 161 9.20 6.89 -16.84
CA ASN A 161 9.35 5.47 -16.51
C ASN A 161 9.60 5.22 -15.01
N ASP A 162 9.51 6.27 -14.18
CA ASP A 162 9.79 6.19 -12.75
C ASP A 162 8.63 5.55 -11.96
N ARG A 163 8.61 4.22 -11.91
CA ARG A 163 7.59 3.47 -11.16
C ARG A 163 7.66 3.69 -9.65
N SER A 164 8.80 4.16 -9.13
CA SER A 164 8.95 4.45 -7.70
C SER A 164 8.09 5.65 -7.25
N ALA A 165 7.56 6.42 -8.20
CA ALA A 165 6.65 7.52 -7.94
C ALA A 165 5.16 7.18 -8.05
N ILE A 166 4.80 5.93 -8.34
CA ILE A 166 3.39 5.52 -8.41
C ILE A 166 2.79 5.55 -7.01
N SER A 167 1.68 6.28 -6.83
CA SER A 167 0.90 6.27 -5.59
C SER A 167 -0.14 5.15 -5.59
N HIS A 168 -0.83 4.96 -6.72
CA HIS A 168 -1.78 3.89 -6.93
C HIS A 168 -1.91 3.58 -8.42
N GLU A 169 -2.14 2.32 -8.77
CA GLU A 169 -2.34 1.89 -10.15
C GLU A 169 -3.29 0.70 -10.22
N TYR A 170 -4.07 0.64 -11.30
CA TYR A 170 -4.76 -0.58 -11.73
C TYR A 170 -3.83 -1.33 -12.67
N TYR A 171 -3.14 -2.36 -12.15
CA TYR A 171 -2.11 -3.09 -12.88
C TYR A 171 -2.48 -4.55 -13.16
N PRO A 172 -2.26 -5.08 -14.38
CA PRO A 172 -1.76 -4.35 -15.57
C PRO A 172 -2.81 -3.45 -16.23
N ARG A 173 -4.08 -3.59 -15.84
CA ARG A 173 -5.21 -2.76 -16.28
C ARG A 173 -6.42 -2.95 -15.38
N PHE A 174 -7.31 -1.96 -15.33
CA PHE A 174 -8.67 -2.19 -14.84
C PHE A 174 -9.46 -3.07 -15.83
N PRO A 175 -10.49 -3.80 -15.40
CA PRO A 175 -11.20 -4.76 -16.25
C PRO A 175 -12.16 -4.06 -17.22
N PRO A 176 -12.73 -4.77 -18.21
CA PRO A 176 -13.76 -4.21 -19.09
C PRO A 176 -14.92 -3.57 -18.31
N GLN A 177 -15.33 -2.38 -18.75
CA GLN A 177 -16.36 -1.57 -18.12
C GLN A 177 -17.72 -1.80 -18.77
N VAL A 178 -18.77 -1.48 -18.02
CA VAL A 178 -20.17 -1.53 -18.48
C VAL A 178 -20.74 -0.12 -18.30
N ALA A 179 -21.57 0.30 -19.25
CA ALA A 179 -22.20 1.61 -19.21
C ALA A 179 -22.85 1.90 -17.85
N ASP A 180 -22.51 3.06 -17.28
CA ASP A 180 -23.02 3.60 -16.02
C ASP A 180 -22.76 2.71 -14.77
N ILE A 181 -21.84 1.74 -14.88
CA ILE A 181 -21.30 0.97 -13.76
C ILE A 181 -19.85 1.39 -13.58
N SER A 182 -19.54 1.98 -12.43
CA SER A 182 -18.17 2.35 -12.09
C SER A 182 -17.37 1.15 -11.58
N TYR A 183 -16.06 1.32 -11.55
CA TYR A 183 -15.12 0.36 -10.99
C TYR A 183 -14.19 1.07 -10.02
N GLY A 184 -13.81 0.41 -8.94
CA GLY A 184 -13.00 1.09 -7.94
C GLY A 184 -12.65 0.23 -6.74
N LEU A 185 -12.11 0.88 -5.73
CA LEU A 185 -11.75 0.25 -4.47
C LEU A 185 -12.93 0.27 -3.49
N THR A 186 -13.11 -0.80 -2.72
CA THR A 186 -13.72 -0.68 -1.39
C THR A 186 -12.88 0.28 -0.54
N SER A 187 -13.38 0.74 0.61
CA SER A 187 -12.70 1.77 1.42
C SER A 187 -11.19 1.54 1.59
N ALA A 188 -10.37 2.52 1.20
CA ALA A 188 -8.96 2.56 1.54
C ALA A 188 -8.79 3.03 2.99
N THR A 189 -7.85 2.45 3.72
CA THR A 189 -7.68 2.68 5.15
C THR A 189 -6.23 2.96 5.51
N VAL A 190 -6.02 3.57 6.68
CA VAL A 190 -4.69 3.73 7.27
C VAL A 190 -4.50 2.66 8.33
N VAL A 191 -3.52 1.78 8.14
CA VAL A 191 -3.20 0.70 9.05
C VAL A 191 -1.92 1.03 9.82
N GLN A 192 -1.96 0.86 11.14
CA GLN A 192 -0.77 0.97 11.98
C GLN A 192 -0.12 -0.41 12.17
N SER A 193 1.18 -0.49 11.93
CA SER A 193 1.97 -1.71 12.10
C SER A 193 3.22 -1.41 12.93
N THR A 194 3.67 -2.37 13.73
CA THR A 194 4.98 -2.30 14.41
C THR A 194 5.96 -3.10 13.57
N ILE A 195 7.05 -2.45 13.14
CA ILE A 195 8.06 -3.03 12.23
C ILE A 195 9.40 -3.30 12.92
N LEU A 196 9.59 -2.79 14.14
CA LEU A 196 10.67 -3.15 15.05
C LEU A 196 10.06 -3.25 16.45
N ASN A 197 10.23 -4.39 17.10
CA ASN A 197 9.72 -4.71 18.43
C ASN A 197 10.75 -5.53 19.22
N GLU A 198 10.41 -5.94 20.43
CA GLU A 198 11.23 -6.76 21.33
C GLU A 198 11.63 -8.13 20.76
N GLU A 199 10.81 -8.71 19.88
CA GLU A 199 11.06 -10.02 19.24
C GLU A 199 11.95 -9.90 18.00
N SER A 200 12.25 -8.69 17.56
CA SER A 200 13.03 -8.45 16.34
C SER A 200 14.48 -8.83 16.55
N GLN A 201 15.03 -9.60 15.61
CA GLN A 201 16.45 -9.92 15.60
C GLN A 201 17.27 -8.66 15.26
N ILE A 202 18.36 -8.48 15.99
CA ILE A 202 19.32 -7.40 15.81
C ILE A 202 20.73 -7.96 15.64
N ARG A 203 21.63 -7.10 15.17
CA ARG A 203 23.07 -7.34 15.18
C ARG A 203 23.74 -6.24 15.97
N LEU A 204 24.72 -6.59 16.81
CA LEU A 204 25.40 -5.63 17.67
C LEU A 204 26.92 -5.81 17.71
N LEU A 205 27.59 -4.70 17.97
CA LEU A 205 29.04 -4.63 18.15
C LEU A 205 29.37 -3.57 19.21
N VAL A 206 30.15 -3.93 20.21
CA VAL A 206 30.90 -2.95 21.01
C VAL A 206 32.20 -2.67 20.25
N PRO A 207 32.36 -1.47 19.65
CA PRO A 207 33.50 -1.22 18.77
C PRO A 207 34.80 -1.10 19.57
N ALA A 208 35.85 -1.77 19.11
CA ALA A 208 37.18 -1.71 19.72
C ALA A 208 37.99 -0.47 19.31
N ASP A 209 37.69 0.10 18.13
CA ASP A 209 38.35 1.28 17.57
C ASP A 209 37.42 2.04 16.61
N GLY A 210 37.92 3.16 16.06
CA GLY A 210 37.19 4.04 15.15
C GLY A 210 37.23 3.64 13.67
N SER A 211 37.78 2.49 13.30
CA SER A 211 38.02 2.10 11.90
C SER A 211 36.75 2.04 11.05
N LEU A 212 35.60 1.73 11.66
CA LEU A 212 34.31 1.67 10.97
C LEU A 212 33.79 3.05 10.56
N GLY A 213 34.20 4.13 11.24
CA GLY A 213 33.65 5.48 11.03
C GLY A 213 32.12 5.45 11.02
N GLN A 214 31.51 5.95 9.94
CA GLN A 214 30.05 5.85 9.70
C GLN A 214 29.66 4.74 8.71
N SER A 215 30.62 3.97 8.18
CA SER A 215 30.32 2.95 7.17
C SER A 215 29.36 1.87 7.69
N TRP A 216 29.40 1.60 9.00
CA TRP A 216 28.52 0.66 9.68
C TRP A 216 27.05 1.10 9.73
N THR A 217 26.67 2.30 9.29
CA THR A 217 25.25 2.72 9.25
C THR A 217 24.62 2.50 7.88
N ALA A 218 25.44 2.19 6.85
CA ALA A 218 25.00 2.03 5.48
C ALA A 218 24.16 0.74 5.27
N VAL A 219 23.32 0.76 4.23
CA VAL A 219 22.44 -0.36 3.87
C VAL A 219 23.23 -1.62 3.49
N ASP A 220 24.33 -1.45 2.78
CA ASP A 220 25.12 -2.56 2.22
C ASP A 220 26.30 -2.98 3.11
N PHE A 221 26.40 -2.44 4.33
CA PHE A 221 27.42 -2.84 5.28
C PHE A 221 27.24 -4.31 5.70
N ASN A 222 28.33 -5.08 5.69
CA ASN A 222 28.34 -6.47 6.10
C ASN A 222 28.60 -6.60 7.61
N ASP A 223 27.53 -6.84 8.37
CA ASP A 223 27.54 -7.07 9.82
C ASP A 223 27.43 -8.57 10.17
N SER A 224 27.69 -9.48 9.24
CA SER A 224 27.52 -10.93 9.46
C SER A 224 28.34 -11.47 10.64
N GLN A 225 29.46 -10.81 10.98
CA GLN A 225 30.36 -11.16 12.09
C GLN A 225 29.93 -10.53 13.43
N TRP A 226 28.93 -9.64 13.43
CA TRP A 226 28.42 -9.01 14.65
C TRP A 226 27.61 -9.99 15.46
N LEU A 227 27.58 -9.77 16.78
CA LEU A 227 26.79 -10.60 17.69
C LEU A 227 25.31 -10.49 17.30
N VAL A 228 24.64 -11.63 17.19
CA VAL A 228 23.20 -11.70 16.93
C VAL A 228 22.47 -11.78 18.26
N GLY A 229 21.41 -10.98 18.41
CA GLY A 229 20.56 -10.98 19.60
C GLY A 229 19.13 -10.55 19.28
N LEU A 230 18.32 -10.45 20.33
CA LEU A 230 16.99 -9.83 20.28
C LEU A 230 17.05 -8.38 20.72
N ASN A 231 16.16 -7.56 20.18
CA ASN A 231 16.05 -6.15 20.52
C ASN A 231 15.77 -5.94 22.03
N GLY A 232 16.35 -4.89 22.61
CA GLY A 232 16.47 -4.75 24.07
C GLY A 232 17.88 -5.11 24.53
N VAL A 233 18.85 -4.27 24.16
CA VAL A 233 20.26 -4.43 24.48
C VAL A 233 20.55 -3.71 25.77
N GLY A 234 21.16 -4.37 26.75
CA GLY A 234 21.43 -3.72 28.02
C GLY A 234 22.17 -4.56 29.03
N PHE A 235 22.34 -3.99 30.21
CA PHE A 235 22.70 -4.68 31.45
C PHE A 235 22.26 -3.82 32.64
N ASP A 236 22.11 -4.46 33.80
CA ASP A 236 21.99 -3.80 35.10
C ASP A 236 22.85 -4.60 36.08
N ALA A 237 24.14 -4.25 36.13
CA ALA A 237 25.17 -5.00 36.84
C ALA A 237 24.95 -4.99 38.36
N ASN A 238 24.32 -3.93 38.88
CA ASN A 238 24.07 -3.74 40.29
C ASN A 238 22.70 -4.30 40.73
N ASN A 239 21.74 -4.42 39.81
CA ASN A 239 20.40 -4.92 40.09
C ASN A 239 19.81 -5.75 38.92
N PRO A 240 20.29 -6.99 38.66
CA PRO A 240 19.82 -7.81 37.54
C PRO A 240 18.32 -8.16 37.56
N ALA A 241 17.68 -8.09 38.72
CA ALA A 241 16.23 -8.29 38.89
C ALA A 241 15.45 -6.96 38.97
N GLY A 242 16.11 -5.87 38.61
CA GLY A 242 15.63 -4.51 38.66
C GLY A 242 14.65 -4.16 37.54
N PRO A 243 14.36 -2.86 37.37
CA PRO A 243 13.34 -2.40 36.43
C PRO A 243 13.68 -2.71 34.97
N TYR A 244 14.96 -2.89 34.62
CA TYR A 244 15.39 -3.24 33.26
C TYR A 244 15.30 -4.73 32.94
N ALA A 245 15.07 -5.60 33.93
CA ALA A 245 15.08 -7.06 33.73
C ALA A 245 14.10 -7.55 32.65
N SER A 246 12.98 -6.84 32.46
CA SER A 246 11.97 -7.16 31.43
C SER A 246 12.21 -6.46 30.07
N LEU A 247 13.16 -5.52 30.02
CA LEU A 247 13.49 -4.72 28.84
C LEU A 247 14.78 -5.22 28.16
N ILE A 248 15.61 -5.98 28.88
CA ILE A 248 16.87 -6.54 28.39
C ILE A 248 16.62 -7.96 27.87
N ASN A 249 16.64 -8.11 26.54
CA ASN A 249 16.61 -9.41 25.87
C ASN A 249 18.00 -9.86 25.40
N THR A 250 18.94 -8.91 25.23
CA THR A 250 20.34 -9.19 24.89
C THR A 250 21.27 -8.50 25.87
N ASP A 251 21.92 -9.30 26.71
CA ASP A 251 22.91 -8.84 27.67
C ASP A 251 24.25 -8.53 26.97
N VAL A 252 24.78 -7.32 27.21
CA VAL A 252 26.11 -6.88 26.71
C VAL A 252 27.07 -6.49 27.82
N GLN A 253 26.78 -6.85 29.07
CA GLN A 253 27.59 -6.51 30.23
C GLN A 253 29.04 -6.91 30.04
N SER A 254 29.30 -8.15 29.61
CA SER A 254 30.66 -8.67 29.45
C SER A 254 31.48 -7.98 28.36
N GLN A 255 30.81 -7.35 27.39
CA GLN A 255 31.43 -6.69 26.24
C GLN A 255 31.60 -5.19 26.49
N MET A 256 30.72 -4.57 27.26
CA MET A 256 30.61 -3.11 27.38
C MET A 256 31.02 -2.59 28.76
N HIS A 257 30.55 -3.21 29.84
CA HIS A 257 30.77 -2.70 31.21
C HIS A 257 32.26 -2.71 31.59
N GLY A 258 32.80 -1.55 31.93
CA GLY A 258 34.22 -1.32 32.23
C GLY A 258 35.13 -1.34 30.99
N VAL A 259 34.57 -1.44 29.78
CA VAL A 259 35.31 -1.60 28.52
C VAL A 259 35.04 -0.44 27.56
N SER A 260 33.78 -0.09 27.33
CA SER A 260 33.37 0.94 26.37
C SER A 260 32.06 1.61 26.77
N ASN A 261 31.92 2.89 26.40
CA ASN A 261 30.68 3.66 26.57
C ASN A 261 29.69 3.48 25.41
N SER A 262 29.99 2.59 24.47
CA SER A 262 29.28 2.57 23.19
C SER A 262 28.95 1.15 22.74
N VAL A 263 27.75 1.00 22.19
CA VAL A 263 27.36 -0.18 21.42
C VAL A 263 26.70 0.27 20.12
N TYR A 264 27.07 -0.38 19.02
CA TYR A 264 26.40 -0.25 17.74
C TYR A 264 25.35 -1.35 17.62
N LEU A 265 24.13 -0.98 17.27
CA LEU A 265 23.01 -1.87 17.00
C LEU A 265 22.54 -1.64 15.56
N ARG A 266 22.35 -2.71 14.81
CA ARG A 266 21.77 -2.70 13.46
C ARG A 266 20.59 -3.64 13.39
N THR A 267 19.57 -3.24 12.65
CA THR A 267 18.45 -4.11 12.28
C THR A 267 18.02 -3.80 10.85
N GLU A 268 17.68 -4.85 10.12
CA GLU A 268 17.22 -4.76 8.74
C GLU A 268 15.71 -4.89 8.70
N ILE A 269 15.06 -3.99 7.96
CA ILE A 269 13.62 -4.07 7.68
C ILE A 269 13.42 -4.12 6.17
N VAL A 270 12.46 -4.92 5.71
CA VAL A 270 12.12 -5.03 4.29
C VAL A 270 10.77 -4.37 4.06
N LEU A 271 10.72 -3.37 3.17
CA LEU A 271 9.50 -2.64 2.85
C LEU A 271 9.13 -2.83 1.38
N THR A 272 7.90 -3.24 1.11
CA THR A 272 7.35 -3.39 -0.25
C THR A 272 6.76 -2.09 -0.80
N ALA A 273 6.33 -1.19 0.09
CA ALA A 273 5.62 0.04 -0.26
C ALA A 273 5.98 1.19 0.71
N PRO A 274 7.26 1.60 0.81
CA PRO A 274 7.69 2.61 1.77
C PRO A 274 6.98 3.95 1.60
N ARG A 275 6.58 4.29 0.38
CA ARG A 275 5.94 5.57 0.05
C ARG A 275 4.47 5.64 0.46
N ALA A 276 3.83 4.50 0.77
CA ALA A 276 2.50 4.48 1.39
C ALA A 276 2.55 4.79 2.89
N ILE A 277 3.73 4.80 3.51
CA ILE A 277 3.88 5.17 4.92
C ILE A 277 3.61 6.67 5.05
N THR A 278 2.62 7.02 5.87
CA THR A 278 2.20 8.41 6.15
C THR A 278 2.78 8.93 7.46
N TRP A 279 3.19 8.03 8.36
CA TRP A 279 3.72 8.36 9.68
C TRP A 279 4.73 7.31 10.15
N MET A 280 5.76 7.75 10.88
CA MET A 280 6.74 6.90 11.55
C MET A 280 6.96 7.39 12.98
N GLY A 281 6.76 6.52 13.97
CA GLY A 281 6.99 6.85 15.38
C GLY A 281 7.92 5.84 16.04
N LEU A 282 8.99 6.36 16.63
CA LEU A 282 9.92 5.59 17.45
C LEU A 282 9.54 5.73 18.92
N TYR A 283 9.37 4.61 19.60
CA TYR A 283 9.25 4.52 21.05
C TYR A 283 10.52 3.85 21.55
N VAL A 284 11.34 4.54 22.34
CA VAL A 284 12.65 4.00 22.71
C VAL A 284 12.90 4.13 24.20
N HIS A 285 13.14 2.99 24.84
CA HIS A 285 13.80 2.96 26.14
C HIS A 285 15.30 3.11 25.90
N TYR A 286 15.93 4.09 26.55
CA TYR A 286 17.37 4.27 26.48
C TYR A 286 17.93 4.85 27.76
N ASP A 287 19.11 4.37 28.11
CA ASP A 287 19.93 4.78 29.23
C ASP A 287 21.39 4.67 28.76
N ASP A 288 22.09 5.75 28.43
CA ASP A 288 21.80 7.16 28.72
C ASP A 288 21.50 8.01 27.48
N GLY A 289 22.04 7.62 26.33
CA GLY A 289 21.96 8.37 25.08
C GLY A 289 21.93 7.48 23.84
N LEU A 290 21.56 8.06 22.71
CA LEU A 290 21.53 7.39 21.43
C LEU A 290 21.76 8.33 20.25
N VAL A 291 22.23 7.77 19.14
CA VAL A 291 22.12 8.35 17.80
C VAL A 291 21.43 7.35 16.88
N LEU A 292 20.40 7.79 16.15
CA LEU A 292 19.69 6.97 15.15
C LEU A 292 20.11 7.37 13.73
N TYR A 293 20.39 6.36 12.92
CA TYR A 293 20.62 6.45 11.49
C TYR A 293 19.61 5.59 10.74
N LEU A 294 19.09 6.12 9.63
CA LEU A 294 18.27 5.37 8.67
C LEU A 294 19.00 5.37 7.33
N ASN A 295 19.32 4.18 6.83
CA ASN A 295 19.99 3.99 5.54
C ASN A 295 21.28 4.83 5.38
N GLY A 296 22.06 4.95 6.46
CA GLY A 296 23.30 5.71 6.51
C GLY A 296 23.17 7.18 6.88
N GLN A 297 21.95 7.74 6.91
CA GLN A 297 21.70 9.15 7.22
C GLN A 297 21.31 9.32 8.68
N LYS A 298 21.92 10.28 9.38
CA LYS A 298 21.54 10.60 10.77
C LYS A 298 20.14 11.19 10.80
N VAL A 299 19.25 10.59 11.61
CA VAL A 299 17.84 10.98 11.74
C VAL A 299 17.61 11.80 13.00
N THR A 300 18.11 11.32 14.14
CA THR A 300 17.94 12.00 15.44
C THR A 300 19.01 11.56 16.43
N GLN A 301 19.16 12.30 17.52
CA GLN A 301 20.03 11.93 18.63
C GLN A 301 19.46 12.41 19.98
N ARG A 302 19.84 11.74 21.06
CA ARG A 302 19.52 12.09 22.45
C ARG A 302 20.74 11.90 23.32
N ASN A 303 21.02 12.87 24.19
CA ASN A 303 22.18 12.87 25.09
C ASN A 303 23.48 12.41 24.39
N ALA A 304 23.69 12.85 23.16
CA ALA A 304 24.84 12.45 22.35
C ALA A 304 25.67 13.69 21.98
N PRO A 305 27.02 13.57 21.91
CA PRO A 305 27.85 14.64 21.41
C PRO A 305 27.48 14.96 19.96
N GLU A 306 27.81 16.17 19.50
CA GLU A 306 27.52 16.60 18.12
C GLU A 306 28.13 15.65 17.08
N THR A 307 29.36 15.19 17.37
CA THR A 307 30.06 14.14 16.64
C THR A 307 30.40 13.00 17.60
N ALA A 308 29.70 11.88 17.48
CA ALA A 308 29.98 10.68 18.26
C ALA A 308 31.09 9.84 17.60
N GLY A 309 32.17 9.62 18.35
CA GLY A 309 33.20 8.65 18.04
C GLY A 309 32.85 7.27 18.62
N TYR A 310 33.60 6.25 18.23
CA TYR A 310 33.29 4.86 18.58
C TYR A 310 33.19 4.56 20.08
N ASN A 311 33.84 5.35 20.93
CA ASN A 311 33.84 5.21 22.39
C ASN A 311 33.26 6.44 23.11
N SER A 312 32.46 7.25 22.41
CA SER A 312 31.84 8.43 23.01
C SER A 312 30.93 8.06 24.18
N SER A 313 30.91 8.95 25.17
CA SER A 313 29.94 8.91 26.27
C SER A 313 28.67 9.67 25.91
N ALA A 314 27.57 9.34 26.58
CA ALA A 314 26.40 10.19 26.60
C ALA A 314 26.71 11.53 27.29
N THR A 315 26.11 12.63 26.83
CA THR A 315 26.36 13.99 27.37
C THR A 315 25.61 14.29 28.67
N ALA A 316 24.65 13.44 29.03
CA ALA A 316 23.82 13.54 30.22
C ALA A 316 23.29 12.15 30.58
N THR A 317 22.95 11.96 31.86
CA THR A 317 22.34 10.72 32.34
C THR A 317 20.84 10.67 32.08
N ARG A 318 20.26 9.49 31.94
CA ARG A 318 18.81 9.30 31.79
C ARG A 318 18.34 7.93 32.26
N ASP A 319 17.34 7.92 33.13
CA ASP A 319 16.55 6.72 33.43
C ASP A 319 15.75 6.25 32.20
N GLY A 320 16.00 5.01 31.80
CA GLY A 320 15.43 4.32 30.65
C GLY A 320 14.15 3.54 30.94
N THR A 321 13.57 3.60 32.15
CA THR A 321 12.38 2.78 32.50
C THR A 321 11.13 3.19 31.72
N VAL A 322 11.09 4.43 31.23
CA VAL A 322 10.01 4.95 30.40
C VAL A 322 10.50 5.23 28.99
N ALA A 323 9.82 4.69 27.98
CA ALA A 323 10.12 4.97 26.59
C ALA A 323 9.88 6.46 26.24
N GLU A 324 10.80 7.05 25.49
CA GLU A 324 10.57 8.33 24.82
C GLU A 324 9.86 8.09 23.48
N TYR A 325 8.86 8.91 23.15
CA TYR A 325 8.28 8.98 21.82
C TYR A 325 9.00 10.02 20.96
N ILE A 326 9.42 9.63 19.76
CA ILE A 326 10.06 10.48 18.77
C ILE A 326 9.32 10.33 17.43
N ASP A 327 8.80 11.44 16.91
CA ASP A 327 8.20 11.49 15.58
C ASP A 327 9.31 11.52 14.51
N LEU A 328 9.32 10.50 13.65
CA LEU A 328 10.26 10.33 12.56
C LEU A 328 9.61 10.58 11.19
N SER A 329 8.39 11.11 11.14
CA SER A 329 7.61 11.25 9.91
C SER A 329 8.28 12.14 8.86
N ALA A 330 9.13 13.09 9.27
CA ALA A 330 9.93 13.91 8.35
C ALA A 330 11.04 13.11 7.63
N SER A 331 11.46 11.97 8.19
CA SER A 331 12.54 11.11 7.65
C SER A 331 12.05 10.01 6.72
N ARG A 332 10.73 9.92 6.45
CA ARG A 332 10.13 8.92 5.55
C ARG A 332 10.75 8.93 4.15
N HIS A 333 11.22 10.09 3.69
CA HIS A 333 11.89 10.25 2.40
C HIS A 333 13.21 9.44 2.27
N LEU A 334 13.76 8.97 3.40
CA LEU A 334 14.96 8.12 3.41
C LEU A 334 14.64 6.64 3.19
N LEU A 335 13.38 6.23 3.32
CA LEU A 335 12.96 4.85 3.14
C LEU A 335 13.08 4.42 1.67
N ARG A 336 13.41 3.16 1.46
CA ARG A 336 13.61 2.53 0.16
C ARG A 336 12.69 1.33 0.02
N GLU A 337 12.34 1.00 -1.22
CA GLU A 337 11.72 -0.29 -1.50
C GLU A 337 12.78 -1.39 -1.29
N GLY A 338 12.37 -2.51 -0.72
CA GLY A 338 13.24 -3.58 -0.29
C GLY A 338 13.95 -3.25 1.03
N LYS A 339 15.26 -3.52 1.05
CA LYS A 339 16.08 -3.48 2.26
C LYS A 339 16.28 -2.05 2.76
N ASN A 340 15.99 -1.85 4.04
CA ASN A 340 16.34 -0.66 4.82
C ASN A 340 17.08 -1.08 6.08
N VAL A 341 17.92 -0.19 6.61
CA VAL A 341 18.68 -0.40 7.83
C VAL A 341 18.40 0.71 8.82
N LEU A 342 18.00 0.32 10.02
CA LEU A 342 18.04 1.17 11.20
C LEU A 342 19.32 0.85 11.96
N ALA A 343 20.12 1.89 12.22
CA ALA A 343 21.36 1.79 12.97
C ALA A 343 21.27 2.71 14.19
N PHE A 344 21.58 2.18 15.37
CA PHE A 344 21.60 2.92 16.62
C PHE A 344 23.00 2.88 17.21
N HIS A 345 23.52 4.03 17.59
CA HIS A 345 24.70 4.14 18.44
C HIS A 345 24.20 4.40 19.85
N GLY A 346 24.16 3.37 20.69
CA GLY A 346 23.83 3.49 22.10
C GLY A 346 25.03 4.01 22.88
N LEU A 347 24.79 4.95 23.79
CA LEU A 347 25.80 5.66 24.55
C LEU A 347 25.49 5.52 26.04
N ASN A 348 26.45 5.02 26.82
CA ASN A 348 26.44 5.10 28.27
C ASN A 348 27.17 6.38 28.70
N HIS A 349 26.72 7.03 29.77
CA HIS A 349 27.38 8.22 30.31
C HIS A 349 28.72 7.87 30.98
N ALA A 350 28.79 6.74 31.70
CA ALA A 350 29.99 6.29 32.42
C ALA A 350 30.40 4.87 32.00
N GLY A 351 31.71 4.64 31.82
CA GLY A 351 32.22 3.36 31.29
C GLY A 351 32.12 2.21 32.28
N ASP A 352 32.10 2.55 33.57
CA ASP A 352 31.83 1.69 34.71
C ASP A 352 30.46 1.96 35.34
N GLY A 353 29.57 2.63 34.60
CA GLY A 353 28.17 2.84 34.99
C GLY A 353 27.48 1.51 35.25
N GLY A 354 26.62 1.46 36.27
CA GLY A 354 25.99 0.22 36.72
C GLY A 354 25.01 -0.39 35.73
N ASP A 355 24.54 0.39 34.76
CA ASP A 355 23.47 0.05 33.85
C ASP A 355 23.68 0.62 32.44
N PHE A 356 22.98 0.01 31.49
CA PHE A 356 22.84 0.47 30.11
C PHE A 356 21.55 -0.12 29.53
N LEU A 357 20.81 0.66 28.74
CA LEU A 357 19.64 0.16 28.03
C LEU A 357 19.49 0.82 26.66
N LEU A 358 19.13 0.01 25.66
CA LEU A 358 18.69 0.45 24.35
C LEU A 358 17.66 -0.54 23.79
N MET A 359 16.40 -0.12 23.75
CA MET A 359 15.28 -0.91 23.24
C MET A 359 14.37 -0.04 22.36
N PRO A 360 14.72 0.16 21.08
CA PRO A 360 13.89 0.87 20.11
C PRO A 360 12.70 0.05 19.64
N ARG A 361 11.51 0.65 19.55
CA ARG A 361 10.32 0.10 18.89
C ARG A 361 9.85 1.07 17.82
N LEU A 362 9.77 0.63 16.57
CA LEU A 362 9.34 1.45 15.45
C LEU A 362 7.94 1.03 14.99
N ALA A 363 7.02 1.99 15.02
CA ALA A 363 5.68 1.84 14.44
C ALA A 363 5.53 2.75 13.22
N VAL A 364 4.73 2.29 12.26
CA VAL A 364 4.40 3.02 11.04
C VAL A 364 2.91 3.01 10.82
N ARG A 365 2.39 4.06 10.17
CA ARG A 365 1.05 4.03 9.58
C ARG A 365 1.20 4.06 8.07
N SER A 366 0.48 3.20 7.38
CA SER A 366 0.53 3.10 5.92
C SER A 366 -0.88 3.05 5.33
N VAL A 367 -1.02 3.61 4.13
CA VAL A 367 -2.25 3.50 3.36
C VAL A 367 -2.35 2.10 2.77
N THR A 368 -3.49 1.45 2.98
CA THR A 368 -3.85 0.18 2.37
C THR A 368 -5.12 0.37 1.53
N PRO A 369 -5.02 0.31 0.20
CA PRO A 369 -6.18 0.26 -0.69
C PRO A 369 -7.14 -0.87 -0.35
N GLY A 370 -8.44 -0.63 -0.59
CA GLY A 370 -9.44 -1.68 -0.48
C GLY A 370 -9.38 -2.65 -1.66
N SER A 371 -10.30 -3.61 -1.67
CA SER A 371 -10.43 -4.55 -2.79
C SER A 371 -11.12 -3.90 -3.98
N GLU A 372 -10.69 -4.22 -5.19
CA GLU A 372 -11.31 -3.71 -6.40
C GLU A 372 -12.69 -4.37 -6.67
N ARG A 373 -13.68 -3.60 -7.12
CA ARG A 373 -15.08 -4.00 -7.33
C ARG A 373 -15.75 -3.17 -8.43
N TYR A 374 -16.81 -3.72 -9.01
CA TYR A 374 -17.80 -2.98 -9.80
C TYR A 374 -18.90 -2.40 -8.90
N PHE A 375 -19.31 -1.16 -9.12
CA PHE A 375 -20.37 -0.49 -8.38
C PHE A 375 -21.52 -0.09 -9.32
N VAL A 376 -22.68 -0.73 -9.11
CA VAL A 376 -23.91 -0.46 -9.87
C VAL A 376 -24.48 0.93 -9.57
N THR A 377 -24.14 1.48 -8.42
CA THR A 377 -24.45 2.86 -8.05
C THR A 377 -23.10 3.58 -7.89
N PRO A 378 -22.70 4.40 -8.86
CA PRO A 378 -21.48 5.19 -8.76
C PRO A 378 -21.56 6.21 -7.62
N THR A 379 -20.44 6.49 -6.96
CA THR A 379 -20.41 7.34 -5.75
C THR A 379 -19.38 8.46 -5.79
N PRO A 380 -19.29 9.27 -6.87
CA PRO A 380 -18.35 10.39 -6.92
C PRO A 380 -18.57 11.35 -5.74
N GLY A 381 -17.49 11.73 -5.08
CA GLY A 381 -17.45 12.55 -3.88
C GLY A 381 -17.70 11.80 -2.57
N ALA A 382 -17.90 10.48 -2.60
CA ALA A 382 -18.33 9.69 -1.45
C ALA A 382 -17.66 8.31 -1.40
N VAL A 383 -17.90 7.60 -0.29
CA VAL A 383 -17.35 6.25 -0.11
C VAL A 383 -18.12 5.22 -0.94
N ASN A 384 -17.39 4.36 -1.64
CA ASN A 384 -17.93 3.18 -2.29
C ASN A 384 -18.54 2.20 -1.28
N VAL A 385 -19.78 1.75 -1.52
CA VAL A 385 -20.49 0.80 -0.65
C VAL A 385 -20.87 -0.46 -1.43
N GLY A 386 -20.45 -1.63 -0.91
CA GLY A 386 -20.78 -2.93 -1.50
C GLY A 386 -19.91 -3.28 -2.70
N GLY A 387 -20.55 -3.56 -3.83
CA GLY A 387 -19.89 -3.86 -5.10
C GLY A 387 -19.80 -5.36 -5.46
N ALA A 388 -19.68 -5.64 -6.74
CA ALA A 388 -19.57 -6.98 -7.31
C ALA A 388 -18.13 -7.30 -7.74
N LEU A 389 -17.75 -8.58 -7.70
CA LEU A 389 -16.43 -9.04 -8.17
C LEU A 389 -16.30 -9.02 -9.70
N GLY A 390 -17.43 -8.97 -10.40
CA GLY A 390 -17.47 -9.05 -11.85
C GLY A 390 -18.84 -8.67 -12.38
N VAL A 391 -18.90 -8.58 -13.70
CA VAL A 391 -20.11 -8.41 -14.48
C VAL A 391 -20.38 -9.69 -15.26
N VAL A 392 -21.65 -10.06 -15.38
CA VAL A 392 -22.09 -11.22 -16.13
C VAL A 392 -22.72 -10.78 -17.45
N SER A 393 -22.67 -11.64 -18.47
CA SER A 393 -23.26 -11.38 -19.77
C SER A 393 -24.76 -11.11 -19.64
N ALA A 394 -25.24 -10.08 -20.33
CA ALA A 394 -26.65 -9.75 -20.36
C ALA A 394 -27.48 -10.96 -20.83
N PRO A 395 -28.68 -11.18 -20.26
CA PRO A 395 -29.56 -12.23 -20.73
C PRO A 395 -29.94 -12.03 -22.20
N GLN A 396 -29.81 -13.09 -23.00
CA GLN A 396 -30.35 -13.18 -24.34
C GLN A 396 -31.80 -13.69 -24.25
N VAL A 397 -32.66 -13.14 -25.11
CA VAL A 397 -34.07 -13.50 -25.19
C VAL A 397 -34.31 -14.17 -26.54
N SER A 398 -34.90 -15.37 -26.55
CA SER A 398 -35.07 -16.17 -27.77
C SER A 398 -36.03 -15.56 -28.80
N VAL A 399 -36.81 -14.56 -28.40
CA VAL A 399 -37.80 -13.88 -29.24
C VAL A 399 -37.55 -12.37 -29.17
N ALA A 400 -37.39 -11.74 -30.33
CA ALA A 400 -37.22 -10.29 -30.42
C ALA A 400 -38.49 -9.54 -29.95
N ARG A 401 -38.33 -8.31 -29.44
CA ARG A 401 -39.48 -7.47 -29.08
C ARG A 401 -40.34 -7.17 -30.32
N GLY A 402 -41.65 -7.12 -30.16
CA GLY A 402 -42.56 -6.82 -31.27
C GLY A 402 -44.03 -7.01 -30.92
N PHE A 403 -44.88 -6.83 -31.94
CA PHE A 403 -46.29 -7.14 -31.87
C PHE A 403 -46.54 -8.57 -32.36
N PHE A 404 -47.25 -9.35 -31.57
CA PHE A 404 -47.56 -10.75 -31.86
C PHE A 404 -49.07 -10.97 -31.80
N SER A 405 -49.61 -11.69 -32.79
CA SER A 405 -51.04 -12.01 -32.89
C SER A 405 -51.39 -13.40 -32.36
N GLN A 406 -50.39 -14.21 -32.00
CA GLN A 406 -50.53 -15.54 -31.43
C GLN A 406 -49.65 -15.67 -30.17
N PRO A 407 -50.06 -16.47 -29.18
CA PRO A 407 -49.25 -16.74 -28.00
C PRO A 407 -47.99 -17.53 -28.36
N PHE A 408 -46.92 -17.36 -27.58
CA PHE A 408 -45.62 -17.99 -27.84
C PHE A 408 -44.86 -18.28 -26.54
N TYR A 409 -43.77 -19.03 -26.66
CA TYR A 409 -42.85 -19.30 -25.55
C TYR A 409 -41.54 -18.53 -25.74
N VAL A 410 -40.99 -18.01 -24.65
CA VAL A 410 -39.72 -17.28 -24.61
C VAL A 410 -38.73 -18.05 -23.75
N SER A 411 -37.53 -18.30 -24.26
CA SER A 411 -36.42 -18.82 -23.49
C SER A 411 -35.41 -17.71 -23.20
N LEU A 412 -34.74 -17.81 -22.05
CA LEU A 412 -33.69 -16.89 -21.64
C LEU A 412 -32.37 -17.66 -21.54
N SER A 413 -31.27 -17.03 -21.91
CA SER A 413 -29.93 -17.60 -21.77
C SER A 413 -28.92 -16.52 -21.41
N THR A 414 -27.75 -16.90 -20.91
CA THR A 414 -26.63 -16.00 -20.70
C THR A 414 -25.34 -16.76 -21.01
N ASP A 415 -24.37 -16.07 -21.61
CA ASP A 415 -23.08 -16.67 -21.95
C ASP A 415 -22.21 -16.89 -20.69
N THR A 416 -22.58 -16.30 -19.55
CA THR A 416 -21.87 -16.52 -18.29
C THR A 416 -22.36 -17.80 -17.61
N SER A 417 -21.56 -18.86 -17.75
CA SER A 417 -21.80 -20.13 -17.06
C SER A 417 -21.94 -19.94 -15.56
N GLY A 418 -23.05 -20.44 -14.99
CA GLY A 418 -23.34 -20.37 -13.55
C GLY A 418 -24.07 -19.10 -13.10
N ALA A 419 -24.25 -18.10 -13.96
CA ALA A 419 -25.04 -16.91 -13.63
C ALA A 419 -26.53 -17.26 -13.52
N GLN A 420 -27.21 -16.64 -12.54
CA GLN A 420 -28.65 -16.82 -12.34
C GLN A 420 -29.42 -15.74 -13.09
N ILE A 421 -30.26 -16.13 -14.05
CA ILE A 421 -31.17 -15.19 -14.71
C ILE A 421 -32.44 -15.03 -13.85
N ARG A 422 -32.84 -13.79 -13.60
CA ARG A 422 -34.15 -13.42 -13.03
C ARG A 422 -34.92 -12.56 -14.00
N TYR A 423 -36.24 -12.70 -13.98
CA TYR A 423 -37.14 -11.94 -14.86
C TYR A 423 -38.42 -11.49 -14.18
N THR A 424 -39.06 -10.50 -14.79
CA THR A 424 -40.39 -9.97 -14.43
C THR A 424 -41.23 -9.89 -15.69
N LEU A 425 -42.55 -9.91 -15.54
CA LEU A 425 -43.51 -9.88 -16.65
C LEU A 425 -44.41 -8.62 -16.64
N ASP A 426 -44.27 -7.80 -15.61
CA ASP A 426 -45.00 -6.56 -15.38
C ASP A 426 -44.18 -5.31 -15.76
N GLY A 427 -42.95 -5.50 -16.24
CA GLY A 427 -42.04 -4.42 -16.60
C GLY A 427 -41.24 -3.82 -15.43
N SER A 428 -41.38 -4.32 -14.20
CA SER A 428 -40.52 -3.94 -13.07
C SER A 428 -39.09 -4.45 -13.27
N LYS A 429 -38.07 -3.79 -12.71
CA LYS A 429 -36.66 -4.21 -12.86
C LYS A 429 -36.37 -5.44 -11.97
N PRO A 430 -35.96 -6.61 -12.51
CA PRO A 430 -35.47 -7.71 -11.68
C PRO A 430 -34.17 -7.32 -10.97
N THR A 431 -33.99 -7.79 -9.75
CA THR A 431 -32.77 -7.62 -8.94
C THR A 431 -32.23 -8.98 -8.51
N ALA A 432 -31.08 -9.02 -7.84
CA ALA A 432 -30.52 -10.28 -7.32
C ALA A 432 -31.49 -11.00 -6.36
N THR A 433 -32.44 -10.29 -5.75
CA THR A 433 -33.40 -10.83 -4.77
C THR A 433 -34.86 -10.70 -5.20
N THR A 434 -35.19 -9.98 -6.28
CA THR A 434 -36.56 -9.76 -6.76
C THR A 434 -36.77 -10.25 -8.20
N GLY A 435 -37.97 -10.76 -8.48
CA GLY A 435 -38.32 -11.39 -9.76
C GLY A 435 -38.22 -12.92 -9.72
N PHE A 436 -38.78 -13.55 -10.75
CA PHE A 436 -38.79 -15.01 -10.89
C PHE A 436 -37.42 -15.51 -11.33
N VAL A 437 -36.92 -16.58 -10.71
CA VAL A 437 -35.70 -17.26 -11.15
C VAL A 437 -36.01 -18.08 -12.40
N TYR A 438 -35.25 -17.88 -13.47
CA TYR A 438 -35.35 -18.68 -14.67
C TYR A 438 -34.59 -20.00 -14.48
N SER A 439 -35.34 -21.11 -14.51
CA SER A 439 -34.81 -22.47 -14.29
C SER A 439 -34.62 -23.27 -15.59
N GLY A 440 -34.63 -22.60 -16.75
CA GLY A 440 -34.49 -23.23 -18.07
C GLY A 440 -35.82 -23.62 -18.74
N GLN A 441 -36.96 -23.49 -18.06
CA GLN A 441 -38.27 -23.74 -18.66
C GLN A 441 -38.75 -22.53 -19.48
N PRO A 442 -39.16 -22.70 -20.74
CA PRO A 442 -39.68 -21.59 -21.54
C PRO A 442 -40.89 -20.91 -20.90
N ILE A 443 -40.90 -19.57 -20.94
CA ILE A 443 -41.93 -18.71 -20.36
C ILE A 443 -43.06 -18.54 -21.39
N TYR A 444 -44.29 -18.90 -21.02
CA TYR A 444 -45.46 -18.70 -21.87
C TYR A 444 -45.94 -17.24 -21.85
N VAL A 445 -46.11 -16.64 -23.03
CA VAL A 445 -46.64 -15.29 -23.23
C VAL A 445 -47.96 -15.39 -23.99
N GLY A 446 -49.07 -15.27 -23.25
CA GLY A 446 -50.43 -15.39 -23.78
C GLY A 446 -51.12 -14.06 -24.09
N THR A 447 -50.62 -12.97 -23.52
CA THR A 447 -51.18 -11.61 -23.61
C THR A 447 -50.05 -10.58 -23.69
N THR A 448 -50.39 -9.31 -23.92
CA THR A 448 -49.40 -8.21 -23.86
C THR A 448 -48.66 -8.23 -22.53
N THR A 449 -47.34 -8.46 -22.61
CA THR A 449 -46.47 -8.70 -21.45
C THR A 449 -45.19 -7.90 -21.60
N THR A 450 -44.76 -7.20 -20.55
CA THR A 450 -43.48 -6.51 -20.53
C THR A 450 -42.47 -7.39 -19.81
N LEU A 451 -41.72 -8.18 -20.57
CA LEU A 451 -40.66 -9.01 -20.02
C LEU A 451 -39.39 -8.19 -19.82
N ARG A 452 -38.88 -8.16 -18.57
CA ARG A 452 -37.50 -7.71 -18.28
C ARG A 452 -36.73 -8.86 -17.67
N ALA A 453 -35.47 -9.02 -18.06
CA ALA A 453 -34.57 -10.03 -17.52
C ALA A 453 -33.21 -9.42 -17.14
N ALA A 454 -32.58 -9.96 -16.10
CA ALA A 454 -31.21 -9.63 -15.68
C ALA A 454 -30.50 -10.91 -15.21
N ALA A 455 -29.19 -10.99 -15.39
CA ALA A 455 -28.35 -12.07 -14.87
C ALA A 455 -27.54 -11.56 -13.66
N PHE A 456 -27.25 -12.44 -12.71
CA PHE A 456 -26.53 -12.15 -11.47
C PHE A 456 -25.50 -13.23 -11.14
#